data_AF-A0A945TIG1-F1
#
_entry.id   AF-A0A945TIG1-F1
#
_cell.length_a   1.000
_cell.length_b   1.000
_cell.length_c   1.000
_cell.angle_alpha   90.00
_cell.angle_beta   90.00
_cell.angle_gamma   90.00
#
_symmetry.space_group_name_H-M   'P 1'
#
loop_
_entity.id
_entity.type
_entity.pdbx_description
1 polymer ?
#
loop_
_entity_poly.entity_id
_entity_poly.type
_entity_poly.pdbx_seq_one_letter_code
_entity_poly.pdbx_strand_id
1 'polypeptide(L)'
;MTLNLAASYFRTSFFTKRKGWQVMWKQLEGALVAELEFKNFVDAFAFMTDVAALAEQHEHHPEWSNVYNRVTIRLTTHDAGNQVTDKDRKLAKAIEALASTSLVQVSG
;
A
#
# COMPACT_ATOMS: atom_id res chain seq x y z
N MET A 1 -16.18 -26.00 48.08
CA MET A 1 -15.27 -25.41 47.07
C MET A 1 -16.12 -24.64 46.09
N THR A 2 -16.33 -23.36 46.37
CA THR A 2 -17.26 -22.48 45.66
C THR A 2 -16.47 -21.33 45.08
N LEU A 3 -16.40 -21.22 43.75
CA LEU A 3 -17.05 -20.17 42.95
C LEU A 3 -16.36 -20.03 41.60
N ASN A 4 -17.19 -20.27 40.59
CA ASN A 4 -17.04 -19.81 39.21
C ASN A 4 -16.93 -18.28 39.24
N LEU A 5 -15.88 -17.71 38.65
CA LEU A 5 -15.74 -16.26 38.50
C LEU A 5 -15.91 -15.86 37.05
N ALA A 6 -16.78 -14.87 36.89
CA ALA A 6 -17.46 -14.47 35.69
C ALA A 6 -16.55 -13.82 34.65
N ALA A 7 -17.13 -13.77 33.45
CA ALA A 7 -16.74 -12.99 32.30
C ALA A 7 -16.45 -11.50 32.60
N SER A 8 -15.84 -10.89 31.57
CA SER A 8 -15.72 -9.45 31.30
C SER A 8 -14.58 -8.72 32.00
N TYR A 9 -13.54 -8.43 31.21
CA TYR A 9 -13.02 -7.07 31.13
C TYR A 9 -13.04 -6.59 29.67
N PHE A 10 -14.05 -5.78 29.37
CA PHE A 10 -13.98 -4.75 28.35
C PHE A 10 -12.67 -3.95 28.52
N ARG A 11 -11.89 -3.81 27.46
CA ARG A 11 -11.12 -2.57 27.26
C ARG A 11 -10.93 -2.28 25.78
N THR A 12 -11.86 -1.43 25.32
CA THR A 12 -11.72 -0.44 24.24
C THR A 12 -11.09 -0.93 22.95
N SER A 13 -11.95 -1.02 21.93
CA SER A 13 -11.59 -0.75 20.55
C SER A 13 -10.65 0.45 20.48
N PHE A 14 -9.36 0.18 20.23
CA PHE A 14 -8.51 1.16 19.61
C PHE A 14 -8.87 1.13 18.13
N PHE A 15 -9.92 1.85 17.76
CA PHE A 15 -9.98 2.41 16.42
C PHE A 15 -8.78 3.35 16.31
N THR A 16 -7.61 2.80 15.97
CA THR A 16 -6.52 3.60 15.46
C THR A 16 -7.06 4.26 14.22
N LYS A 17 -7.34 5.56 14.35
CA LYS A 17 -7.48 6.51 13.25
C LYS A 17 -6.41 6.11 12.23
N ARG A 18 -6.80 5.48 11.11
CA ARG A 18 -5.86 5.00 10.09
C ARG A 18 -5.07 6.22 9.63
N LYS A 19 -3.83 6.41 10.11
CA LYS A 19 -2.93 7.37 9.47
C LYS A 19 -2.77 6.85 8.04
N GLY A 20 -3.00 7.72 7.06
CA GLY A 20 -2.80 7.38 5.65
C GLY A 20 -1.45 6.68 5.46
N TRP A 21 -1.44 5.69 4.57
CA TRP A 21 -0.24 4.91 4.29
C TRP A 21 0.77 5.84 3.62
N GLN A 22 1.88 6.16 4.29
CA GLN A 22 2.99 6.86 3.64
C GLN A 22 3.83 5.85 2.89
N VAL A 23 3.85 5.96 1.57
CA VAL A 23 4.73 5.15 0.72
C VAL A 23 6.11 5.78 0.75
N MET A 24 7.10 5.03 1.21
CA MET A 24 8.49 5.48 1.23
C MET A 24 9.26 4.84 0.09
N TRP A 25 9.48 5.60 -0.98
CA TRP A 25 10.31 5.15 -2.10
C TRP A 25 11.80 5.26 -1.77
N LYS A 26 12.54 4.20 -2.10
CA LYS A 26 14.00 4.16 -2.09
C LYS A 26 14.48 3.99 -3.53
N GLN A 27 15.51 4.73 -3.92
CA GLN A 27 16.15 4.49 -5.21
C GLN A 27 17.24 3.43 -5.05
N LEU A 28 17.07 2.27 -5.67
CA LEU A 28 17.96 1.11 -5.59
C LEU A 28 18.13 0.53 -7.00
N GLU A 29 19.36 0.33 -7.44
CA GLU A 29 19.68 -0.41 -8.68
C GLU A 29 18.86 0.03 -9.90
N GLY A 30 18.81 1.34 -10.17
CA GLY A 30 18.09 1.88 -11.33
C GLY A 30 16.56 1.85 -11.22
N ALA A 31 16.01 1.61 -10.02
CA ALA A 31 14.57 1.58 -9.79
C ALA A 31 14.15 2.38 -8.54
N LEU A 32 12.87 2.75 -8.50
CA LEU A 32 12.20 3.18 -7.28
C LEU A 32 11.54 1.96 -6.63
N VAL A 33 11.85 1.70 -5.36
CA VAL A 33 11.35 0.55 -4.62
C VAL A 33 10.59 1.01 -3.39
N ALA A 34 9.40 0.46 -3.16
CA ALA A 34 8.61 0.67 -1.95
C ALA A 34 8.05 -0.67 -1.43
N GLU A 35 7.88 -0.76 -0.11
CA GLU A 35 7.24 -1.87 0.56
C GLU A 35 6.06 -1.38 1.39
N LEU A 36 4.92 -2.07 1.28
CA LEU A 36 3.68 -1.76 1.99
C LEU A 36 3.17 -3.01 2.71
N GLU A 37 2.63 -2.85 3.91
CA GLU A 37 2.13 -3.95 4.73
C GLU A 37 0.69 -3.71 5.20
N PHE A 38 -0.27 -4.35 4.56
CA PHE A 38 -1.71 -4.21 4.80
C PHE A 38 -2.19 -4.99 6.03
N LYS A 39 -3.47 -4.85 6.40
CA LYS A 39 -4.06 -5.62 7.49
C LYS A 39 -4.22 -7.10 7.14
N ASN A 40 -4.51 -7.41 5.89
CA ASN A 40 -4.75 -8.77 5.39
C ASN A 40 -4.51 -8.82 3.87
N PHE A 41 -4.64 -10.02 3.29
CA PHE A 41 -4.46 -10.25 1.86
C PHE A 41 -5.49 -9.52 0.98
N VAL A 42 -6.75 -9.44 1.41
CA VAL A 42 -7.82 -8.78 0.63
C VAL A 42 -7.53 -7.29 0.49
N ASP A 43 -7.11 -6.64 1.58
CA ASP A 43 -6.74 -5.23 1.57
C ASP A 43 -5.51 -4.96 0.68
N ALA A 44 -4.52 -5.87 0.71
CA ALA A 44 -3.34 -5.79 -0.16
C ALA A 44 -3.72 -5.92 -1.64
N PHE A 45 -4.56 -6.91 -1.98
CA PHE A 45 -4.97 -7.17 -3.35
C PHE A 45 -5.90 -6.09 -3.91
N ALA A 46 -6.76 -5.51 -3.07
CA ALA A 46 -7.57 -4.35 -3.44
C ALA A 46 -6.68 -3.16 -3.84
N PHE A 47 -5.67 -2.85 -3.02
CA PHE A 47 -4.69 -1.81 -3.35
C PHE A 47 -3.93 -2.13 -4.65
N MET A 48 -3.52 -3.38 -4.87
CA MET A 48 -2.88 -3.79 -6.12
C MET A 48 -3.79 -3.59 -7.32
N THR A 49 -5.09 -3.86 -7.19
CA THR A 49 -6.08 -3.65 -8.27
C THR A 49 -6.17 -2.17 -8.66
N ASP A 50 -6.20 -1.26 -7.68
CA ASP A 50 -6.19 0.18 -7.94
C ASP A 50 -4.87 0.64 -8.59
N VAL A 51 -3.73 0.09 -8.15
CA VAL A 51 -2.43 0.37 -8.77
C VAL A 51 -2.36 -0.14 -10.21
N ALA A 52 -2.98 -1.28 -10.54
CA ALA A 52 -3.04 -1.79 -11.91
C ALA A 52 -3.79 -0.83 -12.85
N ALA A 53 -4.89 -0.22 -12.38
CA ALA A 53 -5.61 0.80 -13.14
C ALA A 53 -4.75 2.06 -13.38
N LEU A 54 -4.00 2.51 -12.36
CA LEU A 54 -3.05 3.62 -12.51
C LEU A 54 -1.91 3.29 -13.48
N ALA A 55 -1.36 2.08 -13.40
CA ALA A 55 -0.30 1.61 -14.29
C ALA A 55 -0.75 1.66 -15.76
N GLU A 56 -1.97 1.19 -16.05
CA GLU A 56 -2.53 1.22 -17.40
C GLU A 56 -2.78 2.66 -17.89
N GLN A 57 -3.34 3.53 -17.05
CA GLN A 57 -3.53 4.95 -17.38
C GLN A 57 -2.22 5.67 -17.69
N HIS A 58 -1.12 5.26 -17.04
CA HIS A 58 0.21 5.82 -17.22
C HIS A 58 1.01 5.15 -18.35
N GLU A 59 0.47 4.09 -18.99
CA GLU A 59 1.19 3.23 -19.94
C GLU A 59 2.58 2.83 -19.42
N HIS A 60 2.63 2.48 -18.13
CA HIS A 60 3.86 2.16 -17.42
C HIS A 60 3.55 1.19 -16.29
N HIS A 61 4.12 -0.01 -16.33
CA HIS A 61 3.74 -1.09 -15.43
C HIS A 61 4.81 -1.34 -14.36
N PRO A 62 4.42 -1.60 -13.09
CA PRO A 62 5.36 -1.97 -12.05
C PRO A 62 5.85 -3.40 -12.21
N GLU A 63 7.05 -3.67 -11.72
CA GLU A 63 7.40 -4.98 -11.20
C GLU A 63 6.93 -5.04 -9.74
N TRP A 64 6.32 -6.15 -9.31
CA TRP A 64 5.93 -6.29 -7.91
C TRP A 64 5.94 -7.73 -7.42
N SER A 65 5.95 -7.88 -6.10
CA SER A 65 5.66 -9.14 -5.42
C SER A 65 4.62 -8.92 -4.32
N ASN A 66 3.79 -9.93 -4.09
CA ASN A 66 2.83 -9.93 -3.00
C ASN A 66 2.94 -11.22 -2.18
N VAL A 67 3.14 -11.08 -0.88
CA VAL A 67 3.21 -12.18 0.08
C VAL A 67 2.23 -11.88 1.21
N TYR A 68 1.06 -12.52 1.17
CA TYR A 68 -0.06 -12.25 2.09
C TYR A 68 -0.40 -10.76 2.15
N ASN A 69 -0.13 -10.10 3.27
CA ASN A 69 -0.42 -8.69 3.47
C ASN A 69 0.72 -7.76 3.05
N ARG A 70 1.84 -8.26 2.52
CA ARG A 70 2.98 -7.44 2.09
C ARG A 70 3.01 -7.28 0.57
N VAL A 71 3.19 -6.06 0.09
CA VAL A 71 3.39 -5.74 -1.34
C VAL A 71 4.70 -4.97 -1.50
N THR A 72 5.59 -5.47 -2.35
CA THR A 72 6.80 -4.77 -2.76
C THR A 72 6.63 -4.31 -4.19
N ILE A 73 6.82 -3.01 -4.45
CA ILE A 73 6.69 -2.40 -5.78
C ILE A 73 8.06 -1.90 -6.21
N ARG A 74 8.45 -2.22 -7.44
CA ARG A 74 9.66 -1.75 -8.11
C ARG A 74 9.29 -1.10 -9.44
N LEU A 75 9.69 0.16 -9.62
CA LEU A 75 9.44 0.96 -10.82
C LEU A 75 10.76 1.26 -11.52
N THR A 76 10.89 0.79 -12.75
CA THR A 76 12.00 1.14 -13.64
C THR A 76 11.51 1.22 -15.08
N THR A 77 12.20 1.98 -15.91
CA THR A 77 11.91 2.01 -17.35
C THR A 77 12.85 1.06 -18.08
N HIS A 78 12.32 -0.10 -18.51
CA HIS A 78 13.09 -1.16 -19.18
C HIS A 78 13.83 -0.67 -20.43
N ASP A 79 13.12 0.03 -21.32
CA ASP A 79 13.67 0.52 -22.59
C ASP A 79 14.70 1.64 -22.40
N ALA A 80 14.80 2.22 -21.20
CA ALA A 80 15.83 3.18 -20.82
C ALA A 80 17.05 2.49 -20.18
N GLY A 81 17.22 1.19 -20.40
CA GLY A 81 18.31 0.40 -19.82
C GLY A 81 18.10 0.10 -18.34
N ASN A 82 16.85 -0.11 -17.91
CA ASN A 82 16.47 -0.32 -16.51
C ASN A 82 16.91 0.83 -15.59
N GLN A 83 16.57 2.06 -15.98
CA GLN A 83 16.86 3.27 -15.21
C GLN A 83 15.57 4.01 -14.84
N VAL A 84 15.62 4.74 -13.73
CA VAL A 84 14.52 5.60 -13.28
C VAL A 84 14.35 6.76 -14.25
N THR A 85 13.15 6.89 -14.81
CA THR A 85 12.75 8.04 -15.64
C THR A 85 11.58 8.80 -15.00
N ASP A 86 11.07 9.80 -15.71
CA ASP A 86 9.87 10.52 -15.30
C ASP A 86 8.62 9.65 -15.31
N LYS A 87 8.57 8.57 -16.10
CA LYS A 87 7.44 7.62 -16.07
C LYS A 87 7.33 6.96 -14.70
N ASP A 88 8.46 6.49 -14.17
CA ASP A 88 8.56 5.89 -12.84
C ASP A 88 8.14 6.88 -11.75
N ARG A 89 8.64 8.13 -11.81
CA ARG A 89 8.32 9.17 -10.82
C ARG A 89 6.85 9.59 -10.88
N LYS A 90 6.24 9.62 -12.06
CA LYS A 90 4.81 9.95 -12.22
C LYS A 90 3.93 8.85 -11.64
N LEU A 91 4.22 7.59 -11.94
CA LEU A 91 3.47 6.46 -11.39
C LEU A 91 3.67 6.36 -9.87
N ALA A 92 4.90 6.53 -9.37
CA ALA A 92 5.20 6.56 -7.94
C ALA A 92 4.32 7.58 -7.18
N LYS A 93 4.20 8.80 -7.72
CA LYS A 93 3.34 9.86 -7.14
C LYS A 93 1.86 9.52 -7.19
N ALA A 94 1.38 8.88 -8.26
CA ALA A 94 0.00 8.44 -8.37
C ALA A 94 -0.31 7.36 -7.30
N ILE A 95 0.61 6.41 -7.09
CA ILE A 95 0.51 5.38 -6.05
C ILE A 95 0.54 6.01 -4.64
N GLU A 96 1.40 7.00 -4.40
CA GLU A 96 1.43 7.77 -3.13
C GLU A 96 0.09 8.45 -2.85
N ALA A 97 -0.51 9.07 -3.87
CA ALA A 97 -1.80 9.73 -3.74
C ALA A 97 -2.92 8.74 -3.40
N LEU A 98 -2.94 7.57 -4.06
CA LEU A 98 -3.87 6.48 -3.76
C LEU A 98 -3.73 6.01 -2.29
N ALA A 99 -2.50 5.75 -1.85
CA ALA A 99 -2.19 5.30 -0.48
C ALA A 99 -2.56 6.34 0.59
N SER A 100 -2.44 7.63 0.25
CA SER A 100 -2.79 8.76 1.11
C SER A 100 -4.30 9.03 1.19
N THR A 101 -5.08 8.60 0.18
CA THR A 101 -6.51 8.95 0.01
C THR A 101 -7.48 8.04 0.79
N SER A 102 -7.00 7.07 1.56
CA SER A 102 -7.85 6.16 2.37
C SER A 102 -8.62 6.80 3.55
N LEU A 103 -8.77 8.13 3.57
CA LEU A 103 -9.61 8.88 4.50
C LEU A 103 -10.49 9.91 3.75
N VAL A 104 -11.64 9.47 3.24
CA VAL A 104 -12.80 10.37 3.14
C VAL A 104 -13.81 9.89 4.16
N GLN A 105 -13.89 10.60 5.28
CA GLN A 105 -15.00 10.49 6.22
C GLN A 105 -16.23 11.03 5.51
N VAL A 106 -17.19 10.17 5.16
CA VAL A 106 -18.56 10.62 4.89
C VAL A 106 -19.14 11.00 6.24
N SER A 107 -19.22 12.31 6.50
CA SER A 107 -19.99 12.88 7.59
C SER A 107 -21.45 12.94 7.16
N GLY A 108 -22.26 12.03 7.69
CA GLY A 108 -23.71 12.05 7.68
C GLY A 108 -24.22 11.81 9.09
#